data_AF-A0AAW1CBB9-F1
#
_entry.id   AF-A0AAW1CBB9-F1
#
_cell.length_a   1.000
_cell.length_b   1.000
_cell.length_c   1.000
_cell.angle_alpha   90.00
_cell.angle_beta   90.00
_cell.angle_gamma   90.00
#
_symmetry.space_group_name_H-M   'P 1'
#
loop_
_entity.id
_entity.type
_entity.pdbx_description
1 polymer ?
#
loop_
_entity_poly.entity_id
_entity_poly.type
_entity_poly.pdbx_seq_one_letter_code
_entity_poly.pdbx_strand_id
1 'polypeptide(L)'
;MPKRQPAARGAARRARESQERGAGDERSYDCTTPAEAQTQAGMEAGGRGSPCCQTCSVIQLKKIFWGIVVVLGVCSSWSGSTQLAKLTFKKFDAPFTLTWFATNWNFLFFPLYYIGHVCKSAEKQSPQQRYGECCRFFGDNGLTLKAFFTKVAPFGVLWTLTNYLYLHAIKKINTTDVSVLFCCNKAFVFLLSWIVLRDRFMGVRIVAAILAIAGIVMMTYADGFHSHSVIGIALVVGSASTSALYKVLFKLLLGSAKYGEAALFLSVLAIFNILFVTCIPVILYFTKVEYWSSFDAIPWGSICGFSVLLLTFNIILNFGIAITYPTLISLGIVLSVPVNAIVDHYSSDIVFNSVRVIAIVIIGLGFLLLLLPEEWDEWLIKLLTRLKALCISVERVTYPLPVDSDEHPGECSCFGSALDRVSRKTETESQEKQLFEYRRVPKSRGVSEMSAPSMKERKACWGARDIYWKCLDENMKDTSKCDKLRCSFENSCPQQWVKYFNKRRDYLQYKAQMESGQFLPSEKTEKS
;
A
#
# COMPACT_ATOMS: atom_id res chain seq x y z
N MET A 1 57.67 -39.08 -47.46
CA MET A 1 56.79 -38.80 -46.30
C MET A 1 56.56 -37.30 -46.18
N PRO A 2 55.37 -36.78 -46.52
CA PRO A 2 55.06 -35.37 -46.36
C PRO A 2 54.10 -35.12 -45.18
N LYS A 3 54.32 -33.99 -44.49
CA LYS A 3 53.44 -33.37 -43.48
C LYS A 3 52.04 -33.12 -44.06
N ARG A 4 50.97 -33.42 -43.30
CA ARG A 4 49.60 -32.94 -43.55
C ARG A 4 49.01 -32.33 -42.27
N GLN A 5 48.72 -31.03 -42.33
CA GLN A 5 47.69 -30.39 -41.48
C GLN A 5 46.31 -30.97 -41.83
N PRO A 6 45.35 -30.97 -40.89
CA PRO A 6 44.28 -29.99 -41.04
C PRO A 6 43.76 -29.40 -39.71
N ALA A 7 43.84 -28.08 -39.60
CA ALA A 7 42.90 -27.25 -38.85
C ALA A 7 41.71 -26.95 -39.76
N ALA A 8 40.54 -27.56 -39.52
CA ALA A 8 39.28 -27.18 -40.19
C ALA A 8 37.99 -27.74 -39.57
N ARG A 9 38.05 -28.70 -38.61
CA ARG A 9 36.82 -29.33 -38.05
C ARG A 9 36.43 -28.88 -36.63
N GLY A 10 37.28 -28.12 -35.94
CA GLY A 10 36.99 -27.62 -34.57
C GLY A 10 36.27 -26.27 -34.51
N ALA A 11 36.43 -25.43 -35.53
CA ALA A 11 35.84 -24.08 -35.56
C ALA A 11 34.36 -24.06 -35.96
N ALA A 12 33.93 -25.00 -36.81
CA ALA A 12 32.53 -25.08 -37.27
C ALA A 12 31.55 -25.56 -36.17
N ARG A 13 32.03 -26.29 -35.15
CA ARG A 13 31.20 -26.74 -34.02
C ARG A 13 30.99 -25.62 -32.98
N ARG A 14 32.01 -24.77 -32.75
CA ARG A 14 31.87 -23.59 -31.89
C ARG A 14 31.07 -22.46 -32.53
N ALA A 15 31.05 -22.36 -33.87
CA ALA A 15 30.20 -21.40 -34.58
C ALA A 15 28.70 -21.79 -34.52
N ARG A 16 28.36 -23.09 -34.56
CA ARG A 16 26.96 -23.55 -34.43
C ARG A 16 26.39 -23.42 -33.01
N GLU A 17 27.18 -23.67 -31.97
CA GLU A 17 26.74 -23.50 -30.57
C GLU A 17 26.60 -22.03 -30.13
N SER A 18 27.20 -21.10 -30.89
CA SER A 18 27.04 -19.65 -30.68
C SER A 18 25.77 -19.10 -31.34
N GLN A 19 25.16 -19.84 -32.27
CA GLN A 19 24.02 -19.39 -33.07
C GLN A 19 22.66 -19.93 -32.58
N GLU A 20 22.64 -20.88 -31.64
CA GLU A 20 21.42 -21.33 -30.93
C GLU A 20 21.18 -20.64 -29.58
N ARG A 21 22.05 -19.71 -29.15
CA ARG A 21 21.83 -18.86 -27.96
C ARG A 21 21.18 -17.50 -28.26
N GLY A 22 20.64 -17.31 -29.46
CA GLY A 22 20.19 -16.01 -29.97
C GLY A 22 18.68 -15.82 -30.19
N ALA A 23 17.81 -16.73 -29.74
CA ALA A 23 16.37 -16.58 -29.92
C ALA A 23 15.60 -17.01 -28.66
N GLY A 24 15.16 -16.04 -27.86
CA GLY A 24 14.42 -16.27 -26.62
C GLY A 24 14.19 -15.01 -25.78
N ASP A 25 13.46 -14.06 -26.35
CA ASP A 25 12.59 -13.07 -25.69
C ASP A 25 13.13 -12.30 -24.45
N GLU A 26 13.74 -11.15 -24.71
CA GLU A 26 13.87 -10.06 -23.75
C GLU A 26 12.48 -9.46 -23.44
N ARG A 27 11.95 -9.79 -22.24
CA ARG A 27 10.84 -9.05 -21.64
C ARG A 27 11.23 -8.61 -20.23
N SER A 28 11.89 -7.45 -20.18
CA SER A 28 12.07 -6.65 -18.97
C SER A 28 10.69 -6.24 -18.45
N TYR A 29 10.24 -6.85 -17.35
CA TYR A 29 9.06 -6.41 -16.61
C TYR A 29 9.54 -5.52 -15.45
N ASP A 30 9.40 -4.22 -15.65
CA ASP A 30 9.31 -3.23 -14.57
C ASP A 30 8.28 -3.72 -13.53
N CYS A 31 8.71 -3.87 -12.28
CA CYS A 31 7.79 -4.08 -11.16
C CYS A 31 7.37 -2.72 -10.60
N THR A 32 6.68 -1.94 -11.43
CA THR A 32 5.74 -0.92 -10.97
C THR A 32 4.45 -1.65 -10.61
N THR A 33 3.98 -1.44 -9.39
CA THR A 33 2.67 -1.88 -8.92
C THR A 33 1.57 -1.59 -9.95
N PRO A 34 0.81 -2.58 -10.47
CA PRO A 34 -0.30 -2.33 -11.39
C PRO A 34 -1.57 -1.80 -10.71
N ALA A 35 -1.47 -1.24 -9.50
CA ALA A 35 -2.62 -0.80 -8.72
C ALA A 35 -2.88 0.72 -8.76
N GLU A 36 -1.97 1.51 -9.35
CA GLU A 36 -2.13 2.98 -9.47
C GLU A 36 -2.42 3.46 -10.90
N ALA A 37 -2.53 2.54 -11.88
CA ALA A 37 -2.85 2.89 -13.28
C ALA A 37 -4.26 2.42 -13.73
N GLN A 38 -5.14 2.02 -12.81
CA GLN A 38 -6.56 1.72 -13.12
C GLN A 38 -7.55 2.78 -12.61
N THR A 39 -7.06 3.93 -12.18
CA THR A 39 -7.90 5.09 -11.85
C THR A 39 -7.93 6.06 -13.03
N GLN A 40 -8.47 5.66 -14.18
CA GLN A 40 -8.99 6.52 -15.27
C GLN A 40 -9.17 5.71 -16.56
N ALA A 41 -10.20 4.86 -16.64
CA ALA A 41 -10.84 4.49 -17.91
C ALA A 41 -12.15 3.76 -17.59
N GLY A 42 -13.29 4.40 -17.91
CA GLY A 42 -14.59 3.74 -17.87
C GLY A 42 -15.71 4.58 -17.29
N MET A 43 -15.95 5.77 -17.83
CA MET A 43 -17.26 6.43 -17.70
C MET A 43 -17.57 7.22 -18.97
N GLU A 44 -17.75 6.50 -20.08
CA GLU A 44 -18.54 6.98 -21.20
C GLU A 44 -19.90 6.29 -21.13
N ALA A 45 -20.92 7.10 -20.86
CA ALA A 45 -22.32 6.71 -20.95
C ALA A 45 -22.78 6.90 -22.40
N GLY A 46 -23.19 5.80 -23.04
CA GLY A 46 -23.92 5.79 -24.30
C GLY A 46 -24.88 4.62 -24.29
N GLY A 47 -26.19 4.90 -24.29
CA GLY A 47 -27.24 3.92 -24.04
C GLY A 47 -27.45 2.89 -25.16
N ARG A 48 -27.55 1.61 -24.78
CA ARG A 48 -28.61 0.65 -25.18
C ARG A 48 -28.41 -0.64 -24.39
N GLY A 49 -29.49 -1.19 -23.86
CA GLY A 49 -29.46 -2.33 -22.94
C GLY A 49 -28.87 -3.61 -23.57
N SER A 50 -27.95 -4.25 -22.83
CA SER A 50 -27.58 -5.66 -23.00
C SER A 50 -26.81 -6.18 -21.76
N PRO A 51 -26.78 -7.50 -21.51
CA PRO A 51 -26.54 -8.15 -20.20
C PRO A 51 -25.12 -8.05 -19.62
N CYS A 52 -24.26 -7.18 -20.15
CA CYS A 52 -22.89 -6.96 -19.69
C CYS A 52 -22.81 -6.21 -18.34
N CYS A 53 -23.89 -5.52 -17.92
CA CYS A 53 -23.94 -4.78 -16.65
C CYS A 53 -24.03 -5.68 -15.40
N GLN A 54 -24.57 -6.90 -15.50
CA GLN A 54 -24.72 -7.76 -14.32
C GLN A 54 -23.37 -8.33 -13.85
N THR A 55 -22.50 -8.76 -14.76
CA THR A 55 -21.20 -9.35 -14.42
C THR A 55 -20.23 -8.32 -13.82
N CYS A 56 -20.29 -7.07 -14.28
CA CYS A 56 -19.47 -5.97 -13.75
C CYS A 56 -19.93 -5.54 -12.34
N SER A 57 -21.24 -5.57 -12.09
CA SER A 57 -21.82 -5.36 -10.76
C SER A 57 -21.41 -6.45 -9.77
N VAL A 58 -21.45 -7.73 -10.17
CA VAL A 58 -21.09 -8.87 -9.31
C VAL A 58 -19.62 -8.86 -8.89
N ILE A 59 -18.70 -8.48 -9.78
CA ILE A 59 -17.27 -8.38 -9.46
C ILE A 59 -17.00 -7.26 -8.44
N GLN A 60 -17.65 -6.10 -8.61
CA GLN A 60 -17.53 -4.98 -7.67
C GLN A 60 -18.18 -5.32 -6.32
N LEU A 61 -19.36 -5.95 -6.32
CA LEU A 61 -20.03 -6.41 -5.10
C LEU A 61 -19.18 -7.41 -4.33
N LYS A 62 -18.52 -8.34 -5.04
CA LYS A 62 -17.59 -9.31 -4.45
C LYS A 62 -16.39 -8.62 -3.81
N LYS A 63 -15.80 -7.60 -4.44
CA LYS A 63 -14.70 -6.81 -3.87
C LYS A 63 -15.14 -6.06 -2.59
N ILE A 64 -16.32 -5.43 -2.61
CA ILE A 64 -16.88 -4.75 -1.43
C ILE A 64 -17.14 -5.74 -0.30
N PHE A 65 -17.74 -6.89 -0.62
CA PHE A 65 -18.00 -7.95 0.36
C PHE A 65 -16.72 -8.42 1.04
N TRP A 66 -15.68 -8.78 0.27
CA TRP A 66 -14.39 -9.17 0.84
C TRP A 66 -13.71 -8.03 1.60
N GLY A 67 -13.88 -6.78 1.17
CA GLY A 67 -13.45 -5.60 1.91
C GLY A 67 -14.08 -5.51 3.30
N ILE A 68 -15.41 -5.65 3.38
CA ILE A 68 -16.14 -5.66 4.66
C ILE A 68 -15.71 -6.83 5.54
N VAL A 69 -15.58 -8.03 4.98
CA VAL A 69 -15.11 -9.22 5.71
C VAL A 69 -13.72 -8.98 6.32
N VAL A 70 -12.79 -8.38 5.57
CA VAL A 70 -11.46 -8.05 6.10
C VAL A 70 -11.54 -7.00 7.20
N VAL A 71 -12.34 -5.93 7.03
CA VAL A 71 -12.51 -4.89 8.05
C VAL A 71 -13.05 -5.48 9.36
N LEU A 72 -14.09 -6.32 9.27
CA LEU A 72 -14.67 -7.00 10.43
C LEU A 72 -13.67 -7.99 11.06
N GLY A 73 -12.92 -8.73 10.25
CA GLY A 73 -11.88 -9.64 10.71
C GLY A 73 -10.76 -8.94 11.47
N VAL A 74 -10.24 -7.82 10.95
CA VAL A 74 -9.23 -7.00 11.63
C VAL A 74 -9.80 -6.43 12.94
N CYS A 75 -10.99 -5.84 12.87
CA CYS A 75 -11.62 -5.20 14.02
C CYS A 75 -11.86 -6.19 15.17
N SER A 76 -12.47 -7.34 14.87
CA SER A 76 -12.78 -8.39 15.85
C SER A 76 -11.52 -9.08 16.40
N SER A 77 -10.54 -9.43 15.55
CA SER A 77 -9.31 -10.07 16.00
C SER A 77 -8.48 -9.17 16.91
N TRP A 78 -8.36 -7.88 16.57
CA TRP A 78 -7.58 -6.91 17.34
C TRP A 78 -8.25 -6.50 18.66
N SER A 79 -9.56 -6.17 18.62
CA SER A 79 -10.31 -5.87 19.85
C SER A 79 -10.39 -7.10 20.76
N GLY A 80 -10.70 -8.26 20.19
CA GLY A 80 -10.74 -9.54 20.89
C GLY A 80 -9.40 -9.87 21.55
N SER A 81 -8.26 -9.73 20.86
CA SER A 81 -6.95 -10.00 21.47
C SER A 81 -6.65 -9.01 22.60
N THR A 82 -6.98 -7.74 22.43
CA THR A 82 -6.75 -6.68 23.42
C THR A 82 -7.55 -6.93 24.70
N GLN A 83 -8.84 -7.26 24.56
CA GLN A 83 -9.71 -7.54 25.69
C GLN A 83 -9.38 -8.87 26.38
N LEU A 84 -9.10 -9.91 25.59
CA LEU A 84 -8.71 -11.20 26.13
C LEU A 84 -7.37 -11.12 26.88
N ALA A 85 -6.43 -10.28 26.43
CA ALA A 85 -5.20 -10.00 27.18
C ALA A 85 -5.51 -9.35 28.53
N LYS A 86 -6.38 -8.33 28.58
CA LYS A 86 -6.79 -7.67 29.83
C LYS A 86 -7.42 -8.66 30.82
N LEU A 87 -8.29 -9.54 30.34
CA LEU A 87 -8.90 -10.60 31.15
C LEU A 87 -7.87 -11.64 31.62
N THR A 88 -6.91 -11.99 30.77
CA THR A 88 -5.83 -12.93 31.09
C THR A 88 -4.95 -12.38 32.21
N PHE A 89 -4.61 -11.09 32.17
CA PHE A 89 -3.81 -10.44 33.21
C PHE A 89 -4.45 -10.39 34.59
N LYS A 90 -5.79 -10.54 34.70
CA LYS A 90 -6.45 -10.69 36.01
C LYS A 90 -6.09 -12.01 36.71
N LYS A 91 -5.70 -13.05 35.95
CA LYS A 91 -5.38 -14.39 36.45
C LYS A 91 -3.90 -14.75 36.31
N PHE A 92 -3.21 -14.18 35.33
CA PHE A 92 -1.84 -14.52 34.95
C PHE A 92 -1.02 -13.26 34.71
N ASP A 93 -0.18 -12.87 35.67
CA ASP A 93 0.49 -11.56 35.67
C ASP A 93 1.85 -11.53 34.95
N ALA A 94 1.99 -12.24 33.83
CA ALA A 94 3.26 -12.37 33.11
C ALA A 94 3.17 -11.86 31.66
N PRO A 95 3.28 -10.53 31.43
CA PRO A 95 3.15 -9.91 30.10
C PRO A 95 4.22 -10.36 29.10
N PHE A 96 5.47 -10.52 29.51
CA PHE A 96 6.53 -10.99 28.62
C PHE A 96 6.29 -12.43 28.21
N THR A 97 5.96 -13.30 29.16
CA THR A 97 5.65 -14.70 28.90
C THR A 97 4.45 -14.85 27.97
N LEU A 98 3.40 -14.04 28.14
CA LEU A 98 2.24 -14.01 27.23
C LEU A 98 2.64 -13.52 25.83
N THR A 99 3.46 -12.48 25.72
CA THR A 99 3.99 -12.01 24.42
C THR A 99 4.80 -13.10 23.72
N TRP A 100 5.75 -13.71 24.43
CA TRP A 100 6.60 -14.76 23.89
C TRP A 100 5.77 -15.94 23.37
N PHE A 101 4.82 -16.43 24.18
CA PHE A 101 3.95 -17.53 23.78
C PHE A 101 3.15 -17.19 22.53
N ALA A 102 2.49 -16.02 22.48
CA ALA A 102 1.66 -15.65 21.35
C ALA A 102 2.45 -15.40 20.05
N THR A 103 3.63 -14.79 20.17
CA THR A 103 4.50 -14.52 19.01
C THR A 103 5.13 -15.78 18.43
N ASN A 104 5.26 -16.85 19.22
CA ASN A 104 5.73 -18.13 18.70
C ASN A 104 4.78 -18.70 17.64
N TRP A 105 3.46 -18.54 17.77
CA TRP A 105 2.47 -19.05 16.80
C TRP A 105 2.67 -18.52 15.38
N ASN A 106 3.46 -17.46 15.19
CA ASN A 106 3.86 -16.98 13.88
C ASN A 106 4.67 -18.02 13.06
N PHE A 107 5.18 -19.10 13.68
CA PHE A 107 5.82 -20.20 12.94
C PHE A 107 4.86 -20.87 11.93
N LEU A 108 3.54 -20.73 12.13
CA LEU A 108 2.50 -21.28 11.25
C LEU A 108 2.29 -20.47 9.96
N PHE A 109 2.89 -19.29 9.80
CA PHE A 109 2.68 -18.45 8.61
C PHE A 109 3.06 -19.14 7.30
N PHE A 110 4.24 -19.74 7.23
CA PHE A 110 4.73 -20.39 6.03
C PHE A 110 3.95 -21.67 5.68
N PRO A 111 3.63 -22.57 6.64
CA PRO A 111 2.70 -23.68 6.40
C PRO A 111 1.33 -23.23 5.89
N LEU A 112 0.71 -22.22 6.50
CA LEU A 112 -0.60 -21.71 6.07
C LEU A 112 -0.54 -21.09 4.67
N TYR A 113 0.52 -20.34 4.37
CA TYR A 113 0.78 -19.82 3.02
C TYR A 113 0.92 -20.95 2.00
N TYR A 114 1.69 -21.99 2.32
CA TYR A 114 1.90 -23.12 1.41
C TYR A 114 0.61 -23.91 1.17
N ILE A 115 -0.20 -24.17 2.20
CA ILE A 115 -1.52 -24.80 2.05
C ILE A 115 -2.39 -23.97 1.12
N GLY A 116 -2.45 -22.64 1.31
CA GLY A 116 -3.19 -21.74 0.43
C GLY A 116 -2.69 -21.75 -1.02
N HIS A 117 -1.37 -21.88 -1.23
CA HIS A 117 -0.78 -22.02 -2.56
C HIS A 117 -1.16 -23.34 -3.23
N VAL A 118 -1.09 -24.46 -2.52
CA VAL A 118 -1.45 -25.79 -3.02
C VAL A 118 -2.94 -25.88 -3.36
N CYS A 119 -3.81 -25.26 -2.57
CA CYS A 119 -5.25 -25.22 -2.85
C CYS A 119 -5.61 -24.39 -4.09
N LYS A 120 -4.73 -23.47 -4.53
CA LYS A 120 -5.02 -22.51 -5.60
C LYS A 120 -4.23 -22.76 -6.89
N SER A 121 -3.07 -23.39 -6.80
CA SER A 121 -2.19 -23.63 -7.95
C SER A 121 -2.34 -25.06 -8.47
N ALA A 122 -2.54 -25.20 -9.78
CA ALA A 122 -2.57 -26.51 -10.45
C ALA A 122 -1.16 -27.15 -10.51
N GLU A 123 -0.11 -26.35 -10.34
CA GLU A 123 1.28 -26.81 -10.38
C GLU A 123 1.78 -27.13 -8.97
N LYS A 124 1.91 -28.43 -8.68
CA LYS A 124 2.34 -28.95 -7.36
C LYS A 124 3.86 -28.85 -7.22
N GLN A 125 4.36 -27.66 -6.88
CA GLN A 125 5.75 -27.50 -6.47
C GLN A 125 5.97 -28.05 -5.04
N SER A 126 7.12 -28.70 -4.83
CA SER A 126 7.46 -29.26 -3.52
C SER A 126 7.70 -28.15 -2.47
N PRO A 127 7.41 -28.39 -1.17
CA PRO A 127 7.55 -27.36 -0.14
C PRO A 127 9.00 -26.90 0.03
N GLN A 128 9.97 -27.80 -0.19
CA GLN A 128 11.40 -27.49 -0.11
C GLN A 128 11.87 -26.58 -1.26
N GLN A 129 11.35 -26.76 -2.48
CA GLN A 129 11.66 -25.86 -3.60
C GLN A 129 11.15 -24.45 -3.32
N ARG A 130 9.89 -24.33 -2.86
CA ARG A 130 9.29 -23.02 -2.57
C ARG A 130 9.96 -22.31 -1.40
N TYR A 131 10.37 -23.06 -0.38
CA TYR A 131 11.19 -22.57 0.72
C TYR A 131 12.54 -22.05 0.20
N GLY A 132 13.24 -22.82 -0.64
CA GLY A 132 14.50 -22.42 -1.25
C GLY A 132 14.40 -21.14 -2.08
N GLU A 133 13.33 -20.98 -2.87
CA GLU A 133 13.04 -19.75 -3.62
C GLU A 133 12.85 -18.54 -2.69
N CYS A 134 12.03 -18.68 -1.64
CA CYS A 134 11.78 -17.61 -0.69
C CYS A 134 13.03 -17.30 0.15
N CYS A 135 13.90 -18.27 0.42
CA CYS A 135 15.15 -18.06 1.16
C CYS A 135 16.14 -17.16 0.43
N ARG A 136 16.08 -17.10 -0.91
CA ARG A 136 16.92 -16.17 -1.71
C ARG A 136 16.64 -14.70 -1.38
N PHE A 137 15.48 -14.38 -0.79
CA PHE A 137 15.17 -13.06 -0.26
C PHE A 137 16.20 -12.54 0.76
N PHE A 138 16.86 -13.44 1.50
CA PHE A 138 17.88 -13.06 2.48
C PHE A 138 19.27 -12.82 1.87
N GLY A 139 19.49 -13.22 0.61
CA GLY A 139 20.74 -13.09 -0.15
C GLY A 139 21.01 -14.28 -1.07
N ASP A 140 22.04 -14.18 -1.91
CA ASP A 140 22.39 -15.20 -2.93
C ASP A 140 22.72 -16.58 -2.34
N ASN A 141 23.28 -16.61 -1.11
CA ASN A 141 23.60 -17.83 -0.35
C ASN A 141 22.46 -18.29 0.57
N GLY A 142 21.27 -17.68 0.49
CA GLY A 142 20.12 -17.98 1.36
C GLY A 142 20.33 -17.58 2.83
N LEU A 143 19.71 -18.32 3.74
CA LEU A 143 19.72 -18.05 5.19
C LEU A 143 21.07 -18.42 5.83
N THR A 144 22.09 -17.58 5.64
CA THR A 144 23.39 -17.74 6.31
C THR A 144 23.32 -17.26 7.77
N LEU A 145 24.09 -17.85 8.69
CA LEU A 145 24.20 -17.39 10.10
C LEU A 145 24.46 -15.89 10.22
N LYS A 146 25.33 -15.34 9.36
CA LYS A 146 25.61 -13.89 9.30
C LYS A 146 24.36 -13.09 8.92
N ALA A 147 23.63 -13.51 7.88
CA ALA A 147 22.39 -12.84 7.47
C ALA A 147 21.29 -12.96 8.54
N PHE A 148 21.25 -14.08 9.25
CA PHE A 148 20.33 -14.31 10.36
C PHE A 148 20.58 -13.33 11.52
N PHE A 149 21.82 -13.19 12.00
CA PHE A 149 22.13 -12.27 13.09
C PHE A 149 22.14 -10.79 12.66
N THR A 150 22.53 -10.47 11.43
CA THR A 150 22.59 -9.07 10.97
C THR A 150 21.24 -8.55 10.48
N LYS A 151 20.39 -9.41 9.89
CA LYS A 151 19.08 -9.01 9.35
C LYS A 151 17.93 -9.47 10.24
N VAL A 152 17.80 -10.76 10.58
CA VAL A 152 16.59 -11.29 11.26
C VAL A 152 16.55 -10.92 12.75
N ALA A 153 17.66 -11.07 13.47
CA ALA A 153 17.70 -10.82 14.92
C ALA A 153 17.22 -9.42 15.34
N PRO A 154 17.67 -8.30 14.74
CA PRO A 154 17.17 -6.98 15.13
C PRO A 154 15.66 -6.83 14.89
N PHE A 155 15.13 -7.38 13.79
CA PHE A 155 13.69 -7.41 13.55
C PHE A 155 12.93 -8.26 14.58
N GLY A 156 13.50 -9.40 15.00
CA GLY A 156 12.94 -10.23 16.07
C GLY A 156 12.84 -9.47 17.39
N VAL A 157 13.91 -8.77 17.78
CA VAL A 157 13.91 -7.94 19.00
C VAL A 157 12.88 -6.82 18.90
N LEU A 158 12.85 -6.08 17.78
CA LEU A 158 11.88 -5.00 17.54
C LEU A 158 10.43 -5.51 17.60
N TRP A 159 10.17 -6.69 17.02
CA TRP A 159 8.85 -7.32 17.02
C TRP A 159 8.41 -7.71 18.42
N THR A 160 9.25 -8.43 19.16
CA THR A 160 8.95 -8.84 20.54
C THR A 160 8.81 -7.64 21.46
N LEU A 161 9.68 -6.64 21.33
CA LEU A 161 9.61 -5.38 22.10
C LEU A 161 8.30 -4.63 21.84
N THR A 162 7.88 -4.51 20.57
CA THR A 162 6.62 -3.86 20.21
C THR A 162 5.43 -4.50 20.92
N ASN A 163 5.33 -5.84 20.86
CA ASN A 163 4.23 -6.58 21.47
C ASN A 163 4.29 -6.58 23.00
N TYR A 164 5.50 -6.65 23.58
CA TYR A 164 5.70 -6.58 25.02
C TYR A 164 5.28 -5.23 25.59
N LEU A 165 5.72 -4.13 24.97
CA LEU A 165 5.33 -2.78 25.40
C LEU A 165 3.81 -2.58 25.32
N TYR A 166 3.17 -3.11 24.27
CA TYR A 166 1.72 -3.08 24.11
C TYR A 166 0.99 -3.82 25.24
N LEU A 167 1.37 -5.07 25.50
CA LEU A 167 0.77 -5.89 26.56
C LEU A 167 1.05 -5.35 27.96
N HIS A 168 2.25 -4.83 28.19
CA HIS A 168 2.59 -4.20 29.47
C HIS A 168 1.75 -2.94 29.72
N ALA A 169 1.42 -2.18 28.66
CA ALA A 169 0.52 -1.04 28.77
C ALA A 169 -0.93 -1.44 29.09
N ILE A 170 -1.45 -2.54 28.53
CA ILE A 170 -2.79 -3.07 28.85
C ILE A 170 -2.93 -3.37 30.35
N LYS A 171 -1.84 -3.71 31.05
CA LYS A 171 -1.86 -3.86 32.52
C LYS A 171 -2.04 -2.53 33.25
N LYS A 172 -1.56 -1.42 32.68
CA LYS A 172 -1.50 -0.10 33.35
C LYS A 172 -2.69 0.79 33.06
N ILE A 173 -3.21 0.78 31.84
CA ILE A 173 -4.31 1.65 31.40
C ILE A 173 -5.46 0.84 30.78
N ASN A 174 -6.55 1.51 30.41
CA ASN A 174 -7.72 0.86 29.84
C ASN A 174 -7.47 0.44 28.39
N THR A 175 -8.15 -0.62 27.98
CA THR A 175 -8.04 -1.25 26.65
C THR A 175 -8.45 -0.31 25.53
N THR A 176 -9.49 0.52 25.73
CA THR A 176 -9.85 1.61 24.82
C THR A 176 -8.72 2.62 24.63
N ASP A 177 -8.13 3.10 25.73
CA ASP A 177 -7.06 4.10 25.69
C ASP A 177 -5.81 3.55 24.99
N VAL A 178 -5.46 2.28 25.26
CA VAL A 178 -4.36 1.59 24.58
C VAL A 178 -4.60 1.49 23.07
N SER A 179 -5.79 1.10 22.62
CA SER A 179 -6.09 0.98 21.19
C SER A 179 -6.04 2.33 20.48
N VAL A 180 -6.59 3.38 21.11
CA VAL A 180 -6.57 4.74 20.57
C VAL A 180 -5.15 5.26 20.41
N LEU A 181 -4.33 5.14 21.45
CA LEU A 181 -2.94 5.59 21.42
C LEU A 181 -2.11 4.79 20.41
N PHE A 182 -2.42 3.51 20.21
CA PHE A 182 -1.75 2.69 19.21
C PHE A 182 -2.10 3.10 17.77
N CYS A 183 -3.26 3.74 17.52
CA CYS A 183 -3.59 4.29 16.20
C CYS A 183 -2.53 5.30 15.73
N CYS A 184 -1.86 6.01 16.64
CA CYS A 184 -0.77 6.94 16.30
C CYS A 184 0.42 6.27 15.59
N ASN A 185 0.53 4.94 15.59
CA ASN A 185 1.49 4.18 14.78
C ASN A 185 1.53 4.65 13.33
N LYS A 186 0.38 4.94 12.70
CA LYS A 186 0.35 5.43 11.31
C LYS A 186 1.01 6.80 11.14
N ALA A 187 0.90 7.68 12.14
CA ALA A 187 1.57 8.98 12.14
C ALA A 187 3.09 8.79 12.23
N PHE A 188 3.55 7.91 13.12
CA PHE A 188 4.97 7.59 13.26
C PHE A 188 5.55 6.92 12.01
N VAL A 189 4.80 6.01 11.37
CA VAL A 189 5.21 5.41 10.09
C VAL A 189 5.38 6.50 9.04
N PHE A 190 4.46 7.45 8.94
CA PHE A 190 4.57 8.56 7.99
C PHE A 190 5.80 9.44 8.27
N LEU A 191 5.98 9.89 9.52
CA LEU A 191 7.12 10.72 9.91
C LEU A 191 8.46 10.02 9.68
N LEU A 192 8.59 8.75 10.10
CA LEU A 192 9.81 7.97 9.90
C LEU A 192 10.06 7.64 8.42
N SER A 193 9.02 7.37 7.63
CA SER A 193 9.19 7.14 6.18
C SER A 193 9.65 8.42 5.47
N TRP A 194 9.13 9.58 5.86
CA TRP A 194 9.59 10.86 5.32
C TRP A 194 11.07 11.14 5.65
N ILE A 195 11.49 10.88 6.90
CA ILE A 195 12.87 11.15 7.34
C ILE A 195 13.86 10.12 6.76
N VAL A 196 13.54 8.82 6.85
CA VAL A 196 14.48 7.73 6.54
C VAL A 196 14.45 7.35 5.06
N LEU A 197 13.25 7.24 4.45
CA LEU A 197 13.11 6.86 3.03
C LEU A 197 13.12 8.06 2.09
N ARG A 198 13.02 9.29 2.62
CA ARG A 198 12.88 10.53 1.83
C ARG A 198 11.68 10.50 0.87
N ASP A 199 10.59 9.87 1.31
CA ASP A 199 9.32 9.88 0.60
C ASP A 199 8.78 11.33 0.44
N ARG A 200 7.87 11.51 -0.52
CA ARG A 200 7.31 12.83 -0.90
C ARG A 200 6.62 13.53 0.28
N PHE A 201 6.79 14.85 0.35
CA PHE A 201 6.15 15.69 1.37
C PHE A 201 4.65 15.86 1.09
N MET A 202 3.80 15.38 1.99
CA MET A 202 2.33 15.51 1.93
C MET A 202 1.83 16.40 3.08
N GLY A 203 1.58 17.68 2.80
CA GLY A 203 1.25 18.68 3.83
C GLY A 203 0.07 18.30 4.75
N VAL A 204 -0.99 17.70 4.19
CA VAL A 204 -2.18 17.25 4.97
C VAL A 204 -1.81 16.21 6.04
N ARG A 205 -0.87 15.32 5.75
CA ARG A 205 -0.44 14.27 6.69
C ARG A 205 0.36 14.83 7.88
N ILE A 206 0.97 16.00 7.72
CA ILE A 206 1.65 16.69 8.84
C ILE A 206 0.63 17.27 9.80
N VAL A 207 -0.42 17.92 9.28
CA VAL A 207 -1.53 18.41 10.11
C VAL A 207 -2.16 17.24 10.87
N ALA A 208 -2.38 16.12 10.19
CA ALA A 208 -2.90 14.90 10.79
C ALA A 208 -1.99 14.32 11.90
N ALA A 209 -0.68 14.34 11.70
CA ALA A 209 0.30 13.92 12.71
C ALA A 209 0.31 14.87 13.93
N ILE A 210 0.23 16.19 13.71
CA ILE A 210 0.15 17.18 14.79
C ILE A 210 -1.13 16.96 15.61
N LEU A 211 -2.28 16.74 14.95
CA LEU A 211 -3.53 16.41 15.61
C LEU A 211 -3.41 15.13 16.46
N ALA A 212 -2.78 14.08 15.93
CA ALA A 212 -2.56 12.84 16.67
C ALA A 212 -1.69 13.06 17.92
N ILE A 213 -0.59 13.83 17.80
CA ILE A 213 0.30 14.15 18.93
C ILE A 213 -0.43 15.02 19.97
N ALA A 214 -1.16 16.04 19.53
CA ALA A 214 -1.98 16.87 20.41
C ALA A 214 -3.03 16.04 21.15
N GLY A 215 -3.65 15.07 20.48
CA GLY A 215 -4.57 14.12 21.10
C GLY A 215 -3.92 13.26 22.19
N ILE A 216 -2.69 12.76 21.98
CA ILE A 216 -1.93 12.03 23.01
C ILE A 216 -1.70 12.92 24.24
N VAL A 217 -1.27 14.16 24.02
CA VAL A 217 -1.04 15.12 25.11
C VAL A 217 -2.34 15.38 25.87
N MET A 218 -3.45 15.62 25.17
CA MET A 218 -4.77 15.80 25.80
C MET A 218 -5.22 14.56 26.60
N MET A 219 -4.90 13.34 26.13
CA MET A 219 -5.16 12.10 26.86
C MET A 219 -4.39 12.08 28.19
N THR A 220 -3.10 12.45 28.18
CA THR A 220 -2.31 12.52 29.44
C THR A 220 -2.86 13.54 30.42
N TYR A 221 -3.41 14.65 29.95
CA TYR A 221 -4.08 15.64 30.78
C TYR A 221 -5.40 15.12 31.36
N ALA A 222 -6.18 14.36 30.58
CA ALA A 222 -7.47 13.82 31.01
C ALA A 222 -7.34 12.79 32.14
N ASP A 223 -6.26 12.01 32.14
CA ASP A 223 -5.97 11.01 33.16
C ASP A 223 -5.32 11.57 34.43
N GLY A 224 -4.86 12.82 34.38
CA GLY A 224 -4.01 13.41 35.40
C GLY A 224 -2.59 12.83 35.39
N PHE A 225 -1.65 13.58 35.97
CA PHE A 225 -0.23 13.20 36.04
C PHE A 225 0.05 12.11 37.09
N HIS A 226 -0.75 11.05 37.12
CA HIS A 226 -0.48 9.88 37.94
C HIS A 226 0.59 9.01 37.28
N SER A 227 1.64 8.67 38.03
CA SER A 227 2.81 7.96 37.49
C SER A 227 2.43 6.67 36.74
N HIS A 228 1.42 5.92 37.21
CA HIS A 228 0.99 4.69 36.54
C HIS A 228 0.29 4.90 35.20
N SER A 229 -0.54 5.95 35.05
CA SER A 229 -1.16 6.24 33.74
C SER A 229 -0.12 6.78 32.76
N VAL A 230 0.74 7.72 33.19
CA VAL A 230 1.79 8.29 32.33
C VAL A 230 2.75 7.21 31.83
N ILE A 231 3.16 6.27 32.70
CA ILE A 231 3.95 5.10 32.29
C ILE A 231 3.19 4.26 31.25
N GLY A 232 1.90 3.99 31.48
CA GLY A 232 1.04 3.28 30.52
C GLY A 232 1.00 3.94 29.15
N ILE A 233 0.75 5.24 29.09
CA ILE A 233 0.72 6.03 27.85
C ILE A 233 2.08 5.99 27.15
N ALA A 234 3.18 6.19 27.88
CA ALA A 234 4.53 6.12 27.34
C ALA A 234 4.85 4.75 26.74
N LEU A 235 4.41 3.66 27.38
CA LEU A 235 4.58 2.29 26.88
C LEU A 235 3.82 2.06 25.56
N VAL A 236 2.57 2.53 25.42
CA VAL A 236 1.82 2.39 24.16
C VAL A 236 2.43 3.22 23.04
N VAL A 237 2.81 4.47 23.33
CA VAL A 237 3.46 5.35 22.36
C VAL A 237 4.82 4.76 21.93
N GLY A 238 5.55 4.16 22.87
CA GLY A 238 6.76 3.38 22.61
C GLY A 238 6.49 2.17 21.73
N SER A 239 5.45 1.40 22.00
CA SER A 239 5.02 0.28 21.15
C SER A 239 4.69 0.73 19.72
N ALA A 240 3.87 1.78 19.58
CA ALA A 240 3.49 2.35 18.29
C ALA A 240 4.73 2.84 17.50
N SER A 241 5.68 3.48 18.20
CA SER A 241 6.94 3.96 17.59
C SER A 241 7.83 2.81 17.16
N THR A 242 7.95 1.76 17.98
CA THR A 242 8.76 0.57 17.67
C THR A 242 8.15 -0.24 16.53
N SER A 243 6.82 -0.33 16.45
CA SER A 243 6.08 -0.92 15.33
C SER A 243 6.34 -0.14 14.03
N ALA A 244 6.29 1.19 14.10
CA ALA A 244 6.58 2.05 12.97
C ALA A 244 8.02 1.88 12.49
N LEU A 245 8.98 1.86 13.41
CA LEU A 245 10.38 1.63 13.13
C LEU A 245 10.61 0.25 12.50
N TYR A 246 9.99 -0.81 13.03
CA TYR A 246 10.01 -2.16 12.44
C TYR A 246 9.58 -2.11 10.97
N LYS A 247 8.44 -1.47 10.68
CA LYS A 247 7.90 -1.40 9.32
C LYS A 247 8.80 -0.59 8.37
N VAL A 248 9.32 0.54 8.82
CA VAL A 248 10.19 1.42 8.02
C VAL A 248 11.54 0.75 7.75
N LEU A 249 12.15 0.14 8.77
CA LEU A 249 13.39 -0.63 8.62
C LEU A 249 13.19 -1.86 7.72
N PHE A 250 12.03 -2.52 7.80
CA PHE A 250 11.71 -3.65 6.92
C PHE A 250 11.71 -3.20 5.46
N LYS A 251 11.02 -2.09 5.14
CA LYS A 251 10.99 -1.50 3.79
C LYS A 251 12.39 -1.06 3.34
N LEU A 252 13.20 -0.50 4.24
CA LEU A 252 14.56 -0.02 3.93
C LEU A 252 15.58 -1.14 3.68
N LEU A 253 15.62 -2.16 4.56
CA LEU A 253 16.67 -3.19 4.58
C LEU A 253 16.37 -4.42 3.71
N LEU A 254 15.08 -4.72 3.52
CA LEU A 254 14.62 -5.93 2.84
C LEU A 254 13.84 -5.63 1.55
N GLY A 255 13.40 -4.38 1.33
CA GLY A 255 12.72 -3.98 0.10
C GLY A 255 11.29 -4.52 -0.02
N SER A 256 10.80 -4.65 -1.26
CA SER A 256 9.46 -5.16 -1.57
C SER A 256 9.41 -6.68 -1.52
N ALA A 257 9.09 -7.22 -0.34
CA ALA A 257 8.88 -8.65 -0.15
C ALA A 257 7.61 -9.15 -0.85
N LYS A 258 7.71 -10.27 -1.57
CA LYS A 258 6.53 -11.01 -2.04
C LYS A 258 5.81 -11.67 -0.86
N TYR A 259 4.55 -12.06 -1.05
CA TYR A 259 3.75 -12.71 0.00
C TYR A 259 4.43 -13.96 0.61
N GLY A 260 5.08 -14.79 -0.22
CA GLY A 260 5.82 -15.97 0.26
C GLY A 260 7.09 -15.63 1.04
N GLU A 261 7.81 -14.58 0.62
CA GLU A 261 9.02 -14.09 1.30
C GLU A 261 8.66 -13.47 2.66
N ALA A 262 7.56 -12.69 2.72
CA ALA A 262 7.03 -12.16 3.97
C ALA A 262 6.56 -13.26 4.94
N ALA A 263 5.86 -14.28 4.42
CA ALA A 263 5.43 -15.44 5.22
C ALA A 263 6.62 -16.22 5.79
N LEU A 264 7.65 -16.43 4.97
CA LEU A 264 8.90 -17.06 5.39
C LEU A 264 9.59 -16.21 6.45
N PHE A 265 9.70 -14.90 6.23
CA PHE A 265 10.35 -13.99 7.17
C PHE A 265 9.72 -14.04 8.56
N LEU A 266 8.39 -13.96 8.65
CA LEU A 266 7.67 -14.04 9.93
C LEU A 266 7.82 -15.41 10.60
N SER A 267 7.88 -16.49 9.83
CA SER A 267 8.08 -17.84 10.36
C SER A 267 9.50 -18.04 10.90
N VAL A 268 10.52 -17.54 10.19
CA VAL A 268 11.92 -17.57 10.64
C VAL A 268 12.11 -16.70 11.89
N LEU A 269 11.42 -15.57 11.95
CA LEU A 269 11.40 -14.69 13.13
C LEU A 269 10.76 -15.38 14.35
N ALA A 270 9.73 -16.19 14.15
CA ALA A 270 9.15 -17.02 15.22
C ALA A 270 10.12 -18.10 15.71
N ILE A 271 10.83 -18.76 14.79
CA ILE A 271 11.88 -19.74 15.15
C ILE A 271 12.99 -19.06 15.96
N PHE A 272 13.41 -17.86 15.56
CA PHE A 272 14.36 -17.06 16.34
C PHE A 272 13.84 -16.79 17.76
N ASN A 273 12.56 -16.44 17.90
CA ASN A 273 11.92 -16.21 19.19
C ASN A 273 11.93 -17.47 20.08
N ILE A 274 11.63 -18.64 19.50
CA ILE A 274 11.67 -19.92 20.20
C ILE A 274 13.10 -20.30 20.63
N LEU A 275 14.11 -20.03 19.79
CA LEU A 275 15.48 -20.45 20.08
C LEU A 275 16.21 -19.51 21.05
N PHE A 276 16.08 -18.20 20.86
CA PHE A 276 16.90 -17.21 21.57
C PHE A 276 16.13 -16.46 22.65
N VAL A 277 14.85 -16.14 22.39
CA VAL A 277 14.06 -15.32 23.33
C VAL A 277 13.47 -16.16 24.46
N THR A 278 13.31 -17.48 24.28
CA THR A 278 12.86 -18.41 25.34
C THR A 278 13.73 -18.40 26.60
N CYS A 279 14.99 -17.99 26.50
CA CYS A 279 15.84 -17.80 27.68
C CYS A 279 15.30 -16.70 28.61
N ILE A 280 14.68 -15.65 28.06
CA ILE A 280 14.19 -14.50 28.82
C ILE A 280 13.01 -14.83 29.75
N PRO A 281 11.89 -15.46 29.31
CA PRO A 281 10.80 -15.81 30.22
C PRO A 281 11.24 -16.81 31.29
N VAL A 282 12.19 -17.70 30.97
CA VAL A 282 12.79 -18.62 31.96
C VAL A 282 13.55 -17.84 33.04
N ILE A 283 14.38 -16.87 32.64
CA ILE A 283 15.08 -16.00 33.60
C ILE A 283 14.07 -15.19 34.44
N LEU A 284 13.03 -14.63 33.83
CA LEU A 284 11.98 -13.88 34.53
C LEU A 284 11.20 -14.73 35.54
N TYR A 285 11.00 -16.01 35.25
CA TYR A 285 10.39 -16.97 36.17
C TYR A 285 11.28 -17.22 37.40
N PHE A 286 12.57 -17.50 37.19
CA PHE A 286 13.51 -17.77 38.28
C PHE A 286 13.82 -16.54 39.13
N THR A 287 13.90 -15.36 38.52
CA THR A 287 14.07 -14.08 39.21
C THR A 287 12.80 -13.60 39.94
N LYS A 288 11.71 -14.36 39.85
CA LYS A 288 10.39 -14.05 40.46
C LYS A 288 9.77 -12.73 39.96
N VAL A 289 10.25 -12.18 38.85
CA VAL A 289 9.66 -10.98 38.22
C VAL A 289 8.33 -11.34 37.55
N GLU A 290 8.28 -12.50 36.87
CA GLU A 290 7.06 -13.07 36.29
C GLU A 290 6.87 -14.51 36.81
N TYR A 291 6.35 -14.65 38.03
CA TYR A 291 6.18 -15.95 38.67
C TYR A 291 4.74 -16.47 38.59
N TRP A 292 4.59 -17.76 38.33
CA TRP A 292 3.33 -18.51 38.48
C TRP A 292 3.55 -19.71 39.41
N SER A 293 2.58 -19.95 40.29
CA SER A 293 2.68 -20.95 41.36
C SER A 293 2.62 -22.40 40.85
N SER A 294 1.72 -22.70 39.89
CA SER A 294 1.52 -24.04 39.34
C SER A 294 1.17 -23.99 37.85
N PHE A 295 1.56 -25.02 37.09
CA PHE A 295 1.22 -25.14 35.66
C PHE A 295 -0.29 -25.27 35.40
N ASP A 296 -1.05 -25.81 36.36
CA ASP A 296 -2.51 -25.96 36.26
C ASP A 296 -3.28 -24.66 36.52
N ALA A 297 -2.65 -23.69 37.20
CA ALA A 297 -3.25 -22.38 37.45
C ALA A 297 -3.21 -21.46 36.23
N ILE A 298 -2.46 -21.86 35.20
CA ILE A 298 -2.30 -21.08 33.97
C ILE A 298 -3.60 -21.17 33.14
N PRO A 299 -4.22 -20.04 32.76
CA PRO A 299 -5.45 -20.03 31.96
C PRO A 299 -5.16 -20.35 30.49
N TRP A 300 -4.80 -21.62 30.20
CA TRP A 300 -4.41 -22.10 28.87
C TRP A 300 -5.44 -21.74 27.78
N GLY A 301 -6.74 -21.83 28.09
CA GLY A 301 -7.80 -21.46 27.15
C GLY A 301 -7.73 -19.99 26.71
N SER A 302 -7.51 -19.07 27.65
CA SER A 302 -7.41 -17.62 27.35
C SER A 302 -6.10 -17.29 26.64
N ILE A 303 -4.99 -17.93 27.02
CA ILE A 303 -3.67 -17.70 26.40
C ILE A 303 -3.64 -18.23 24.96
N CYS A 304 -4.18 -19.42 24.72
CA CYS A 304 -4.32 -19.98 23.37
C CYS A 304 -5.29 -19.15 22.53
N GLY A 305 -6.44 -18.75 23.09
CA GLY A 305 -7.39 -17.87 22.42
C GLY A 305 -6.76 -16.53 22.01
N PHE A 306 -5.98 -15.91 22.89
CA PHE A 306 -5.24 -14.68 22.60
C PHE A 306 -4.26 -14.87 21.45
N SER A 307 -3.51 -15.98 21.47
CA SER A 307 -2.53 -16.32 20.44
C SER A 307 -3.18 -16.56 19.07
N VAL A 308 -4.32 -17.25 19.03
CA VAL A 308 -5.09 -17.47 17.79
C VAL A 308 -5.62 -16.16 17.22
N LEU A 309 -6.17 -15.28 18.06
CA LEU A 309 -6.67 -13.97 17.63
C LEU A 309 -5.53 -13.09 17.09
N LEU A 310 -4.39 -13.06 17.78
CA LEU A 310 -3.22 -12.30 17.34
C LEU A 310 -2.61 -12.88 16.05
N LEU A 311 -2.55 -14.21 15.91
CA LEU A 311 -2.15 -14.87 14.67
C LEU A 311 -3.09 -14.50 13.52
N THR A 312 -4.40 -14.56 13.76
CA THR A 312 -5.44 -14.20 12.77
C THR A 312 -5.28 -12.75 12.32
N PHE A 313 -5.12 -11.82 13.27
CA PHE A 313 -4.84 -10.42 12.98
C PHE A 313 -3.60 -10.26 12.08
N ASN A 314 -2.49 -10.90 12.45
CA ASN A 314 -1.25 -10.81 11.68
C ASN A 314 -1.39 -11.44 10.27
N ILE A 315 -2.14 -12.52 10.11
CA ILE A 315 -2.43 -13.14 8.81
C ILE A 315 -3.20 -12.15 7.93
N ILE A 316 -4.24 -11.51 8.48
CA ILE A 316 -5.05 -10.53 7.75
C ILE A 316 -4.20 -9.30 7.40
N LEU A 317 -3.31 -8.82 8.28
CA LEU A 317 -2.42 -7.71 7.98
C LEU A 317 -1.45 -8.00 6.81
N ASN A 318 -0.90 -9.21 6.75
CA ASN A 318 0.12 -9.57 5.76
C ASN A 318 -0.49 -9.99 4.41
N PHE A 319 -1.56 -10.79 4.42
CA PHE A 319 -2.17 -11.31 3.20
C PHE A 319 -3.43 -10.55 2.77
N GLY A 320 -4.02 -9.76 3.65
CA GLY A 320 -5.22 -8.98 3.34
C GLY A 320 -5.01 -7.99 2.20
N ILE A 321 -3.79 -7.49 2.00
CA ILE A 321 -3.44 -6.58 0.89
C ILE A 321 -3.63 -7.26 -0.47
N ALA A 322 -3.53 -8.60 -0.52
CA ALA A 322 -3.78 -9.35 -1.75
C ALA A 322 -5.27 -9.43 -2.12
N ILE A 323 -6.16 -9.19 -1.15
CA ILE A 323 -7.61 -9.34 -1.28
C ILE A 323 -8.31 -7.96 -1.31
N THR A 324 -7.78 -7.01 -0.55
CA THR A 324 -8.37 -5.69 -0.31
C THR A 324 -7.30 -4.60 -0.26
N TYR A 325 -7.73 -3.35 -0.05
CA TYR A 325 -6.84 -2.21 0.07
C TYR A 325 -6.23 -2.07 1.47
N PRO A 326 -4.96 -1.67 1.60
CA PRO A 326 -4.31 -1.40 2.90
C PRO A 326 -5.05 -0.36 3.75
N THR A 327 -5.76 0.56 3.11
CA THR A 327 -6.62 1.57 3.76
C THR A 327 -7.76 0.91 4.53
N LEU A 328 -8.42 -0.11 3.95
CA LEU A 328 -9.50 -0.86 4.61
C LEU A 328 -8.99 -1.68 5.79
N ILE A 329 -7.82 -2.32 5.65
CA ILE A 329 -7.16 -3.01 6.78
C ILE A 329 -6.94 -2.02 7.94
N SER A 330 -6.47 -0.81 7.60
CA SER A 330 -6.19 0.21 8.60
C SER A 330 -7.45 0.81 9.21
N LEU A 331 -8.54 0.89 8.44
CA LEU A 331 -9.87 1.27 8.93
C LEU A 331 -10.38 0.27 9.97
N GLY A 332 -10.17 -1.03 9.74
CA GLY A 332 -10.49 -2.08 10.73
C GLY A 332 -9.79 -1.89 12.07
N ILE A 333 -8.54 -1.43 12.07
CA ILE A 333 -7.79 -1.11 13.31
C ILE A 333 -8.45 0.06 14.06
N VAL A 334 -8.90 1.11 13.37
CA VAL A 334 -9.59 2.24 14.02
C VAL A 334 -10.93 1.84 14.59
N LEU A 335 -11.70 1.06 13.84
CA LEU A 335 -13.00 0.58 14.28
C LEU A 335 -12.92 -0.34 15.51
N SER A 336 -11.73 -0.87 15.84
CA SER A 336 -11.51 -1.58 17.09
C SER A 336 -11.64 -0.68 18.33
N VAL A 337 -11.39 0.64 18.21
CA VAL A 337 -11.52 1.61 19.30
C VAL A 337 -12.94 1.68 19.85
N PRO A 338 -13.99 1.96 19.05
CA PRO A 338 -15.35 1.99 19.57
C PRO A 338 -15.80 0.60 20.04
N VAL A 339 -15.35 -0.49 19.41
CA VAL A 339 -15.63 -1.85 19.91
C VAL A 339 -15.05 -2.06 21.31
N ASN A 340 -13.81 -1.64 21.54
CA ASN A 340 -13.19 -1.69 22.85
C ASN A 340 -13.91 -0.76 23.86
N ALA A 341 -14.35 0.42 23.44
CA ALA A 341 -15.11 1.34 24.30
C ALA A 341 -16.44 0.74 24.75
N ILE A 342 -17.16 0.06 23.84
CA ILE A 342 -18.41 -0.63 24.15
C ILE A 342 -18.14 -1.76 25.16
N VAL A 343 -17.14 -2.61 24.90
CA VAL A 343 -16.80 -3.72 25.80
C VAL A 343 -16.33 -3.21 27.17
N ASP A 344 -15.56 -2.12 27.19
CA ASP A 344 -15.07 -1.49 28.40
C ASP A 344 -16.22 -0.87 29.21
N HIS A 345 -17.21 -0.25 28.54
CA HIS A 345 -18.40 0.29 29.21
C HIS A 345 -19.21 -0.80 29.94
N TYR A 346 -19.28 -2.01 29.38
CA TYR A 346 -19.96 -3.14 30.03
C TYR A 346 -19.10 -3.88 31.07
N SER A 347 -17.77 -3.83 30.94
CA SER A 347 -16.85 -4.66 31.76
C SER A 347 -16.10 -3.90 32.84
N SER A 348 -16.06 -2.56 32.77
CA SER A 348 -15.30 -1.69 33.67
C SER A 348 -16.11 -0.43 33.99
N ASP A 349 -16.19 -0.05 35.27
CA ASP A 349 -16.75 1.24 35.70
C ASP A 349 -15.83 2.40 35.28
N ILE A 350 -15.86 2.78 34.01
CA ILE A 350 -15.07 3.91 33.49
C ILE A 350 -15.91 5.18 33.58
N VAL A 351 -15.38 6.18 34.29
CA VAL A 351 -15.86 7.57 34.21
C VAL A 351 -15.30 8.19 32.95
N PHE A 352 -16.09 8.20 31.87
CA PHE A 352 -15.72 8.91 30.65
C PHE A 352 -15.75 10.43 30.91
N ASN A 353 -14.57 11.01 31.15
CA ASN A 353 -14.41 12.45 31.20
C ASN A 353 -14.60 13.05 29.79
N SER A 354 -15.28 14.20 29.68
CA SER A 354 -15.44 14.95 28.42
C SER A 354 -14.10 15.20 27.72
N VAL A 355 -13.04 15.50 28.48
CA VAL A 355 -11.68 15.72 27.93
C VAL A 355 -11.14 14.45 27.28
N ARG A 356 -11.36 13.28 27.89
CA ARG A 356 -10.94 11.99 27.36
C ARG A 356 -11.66 11.68 26.04
N VAL A 357 -12.96 11.91 25.98
CA VAL A 357 -13.75 11.72 24.75
C VAL A 357 -13.25 12.62 23.64
N ILE A 358 -12.97 13.90 23.93
CA ILE A 358 -12.39 14.86 22.97
C ILE A 358 -11.03 14.35 22.47
N ALA A 359 -10.17 13.84 23.35
CA ALA A 359 -8.87 13.29 22.96
C ALA A 359 -9.01 12.08 22.01
N ILE A 360 -9.92 11.14 22.32
CA ILE A 360 -10.21 9.98 21.45
C ILE A 360 -10.67 10.43 20.06
N VAL A 361 -11.58 11.41 19.99
CA VAL A 361 -12.08 11.95 18.73
C VAL A 361 -10.97 12.62 17.93
N ILE A 362 -10.14 13.45 18.57
CA ILE A 362 -9.00 14.13 17.91
C ILE A 362 -8.01 13.12 17.34
N ILE A 363 -7.65 12.07 18.10
CA ILE A 363 -6.75 11.01 17.63
C ILE A 363 -7.39 10.24 16.46
N GLY A 364 -8.67 9.89 16.56
CA GLY A 364 -9.42 9.20 15.50
C GLY A 364 -9.49 10.02 14.21
N LEU A 365 -9.75 11.32 14.31
CA LEU A 365 -9.74 12.24 13.16
C LEU A 365 -8.34 12.36 12.55
N GLY A 366 -7.30 12.52 13.38
CA GLY A 366 -5.91 12.53 12.91
C GLY A 366 -5.54 11.25 12.17
N PHE A 367 -5.96 10.09 12.66
CA PHE A 367 -5.77 8.83 11.94
C PHE A 367 -6.53 8.78 10.62
N LEU A 368 -7.80 9.18 10.60
CA LEU A 368 -8.62 9.16 9.40
C LEU A 368 -8.01 10.07 8.32
N LEU A 369 -7.50 11.24 8.70
CA LEU A 369 -6.77 12.14 7.82
C LEU A 369 -5.47 11.50 7.28
N LEU A 370 -4.79 10.66 8.06
CA LEU A 370 -3.62 9.90 7.59
C LEU A 370 -4.00 8.76 6.63
N LEU A 371 -5.23 8.25 6.68
CA LEU A 371 -5.72 7.23 5.77
C LEU A 371 -6.06 7.77 4.39
N LEU A 372 -6.15 9.08 4.23
CA LEU A 372 -6.39 9.70 2.94
C LEU A 372 -5.21 9.33 1.97
N PRO A 373 -5.45 8.60 0.85
CA PRO A 373 -4.75 8.70 -0.43
C PRO A 373 -4.12 10.06 -0.75
N GLU A 374 -3.28 10.08 -1.76
CA GLU A 374 -2.52 11.28 -2.10
C GLU A 374 -3.31 12.25 -2.98
N GLU A 375 -4.35 11.76 -3.66
CA GLU A 375 -5.17 12.46 -4.66
C GLU A 375 -6.58 12.85 -4.15
N TRP A 376 -6.78 13.10 -2.85
CA TRP A 376 -8.12 13.48 -2.36
C TRP A 376 -8.57 14.82 -2.87
N ASP A 377 -7.65 15.71 -3.18
CA ASP A 377 -7.97 17.00 -3.79
C ASP A 377 -8.72 16.78 -5.11
N GLU A 378 -8.24 15.91 -5.98
CA GLU A 378 -8.93 15.53 -7.22
C GLU A 378 -10.32 14.93 -6.99
N TRP A 379 -10.43 13.99 -6.04
CA TRP A 379 -11.70 13.34 -5.72
C TRP A 379 -12.69 14.31 -5.06
N LEU A 380 -12.22 15.15 -4.13
CA LEU A 380 -13.01 16.16 -3.44
C LEU A 380 -13.48 17.23 -4.41
N ILE A 381 -12.64 17.69 -5.34
CA ILE A 381 -13.04 18.61 -6.40
C ILE A 381 -14.12 17.95 -7.26
N LYS A 382 -13.92 16.72 -7.74
CA LYS A 382 -14.94 15.98 -8.52
C LYS A 382 -16.25 15.81 -7.74
N LEU A 383 -16.18 15.52 -6.44
CA LEU A 383 -17.35 15.39 -5.58
C LEU A 383 -18.04 16.74 -5.35
N LEU A 384 -17.31 17.80 -5.09
CA LEU A 384 -17.81 19.17 -4.95
C LEU A 384 -18.41 19.69 -6.25
N THR A 385 -17.83 19.38 -7.41
CA THR A 385 -18.41 19.71 -8.73
C THR A 385 -19.70 18.92 -8.97
N ARG A 386 -19.76 17.65 -8.57
CA ARG A 386 -20.99 16.83 -8.64
C ARG A 386 -22.07 17.33 -7.69
N LEU A 387 -21.70 17.73 -6.46
CA LEU A 387 -22.61 18.33 -5.50
C LEU A 387 -23.08 19.72 -5.95
N LYS A 388 -22.20 20.54 -6.52
CA LYS A 388 -22.57 21.81 -7.18
C LYS A 388 -23.54 21.55 -8.33
N ALA A 389 -23.30 20.56 -9.18
CA ALA A 389 -24.21 20.19 -10.26
C ALA A 389 -25.58 19.71 -9.74
N LEU A 390 -25.60 18.91 -8.67
CA LEU A 390 -26.82 18.49 -7.98
C LEU A 390 -27.57 19.68 -7.35
N CYS A 391 -26.85 20.62 -6.73
CA CYS A 391 -27.43 21.82 -6.14
C CYS A 391 -28.04 22.74 -7.21
N ILE A 392 -27.33 22.94 -8.33
CA ILE A 392 -27.83 23.69 -9.51
C ILE A 392 -29.03 22.99 -10.16
N SER A 393 -29.05 21.65 -10.17
CA SER A 393 -30.19 20.87 -10.66
C SER A 393 -31.42 20.98 -9.75
N VAL A 394 -31.24 21.07 -8.42
CA VAL A 394 -32.33 21.29 -7.46
C VAL A 394 -32.91 22.71 -7.62
N GLU A 395 -32.05 23.72 -7.79
CA GLU A 395 -32.47 25.12 -7.95
C GLU A 395 -33.29 25.35 -9.24
N ARG A 396 -33.05 24.55 -10.29
CA ARG A 396 -33.83 24.58 -11.54
C ARG A 396 -35.19 23.88 -11.47
N VAL A 397 -35.42 23.06 -10.44
CA VAL A 397 -36.69 22.32 -10.24
C VAL A 397 -37.64 23.07 -9.31
N THR A 398 -37.12 23.89 -8.38
CA THR A 398 -37.97 24.54 -7.36
C THR A 398 -38.61 25.86 -7.80
N TYR A 399 -38.12 26.54 -8.86
CA TYR A 399 -38.72 27.81 -9.31
C TYR A 399 -38.79 27.96 -10.85
N PRO A 400 -39.95 27.71 -11.47
CA PRO A 400 -40.24 28.18 -12.81
C PRO A 400 -41.10 29.48 -12.76
N LEU A 401 -40.45 30.65 -12.92
CA LEU A 401 -40.96 31.96 -13.42
C LEU A 401 -42.08 32.71 -12.63
N PRO A 402 -42.38 34.00 -12.93
CA PRO A 402 -41.53 35.18 -13.22
C PRO A 402 -41.80 36.40 -12.28
N VAL A 403 -40.88 37.37 -12.32
CA VAL A 403 -40.90 38.80 -11.89
C VAL A 403 -42.19 39.37 -11.24
N ASP A 404 -42.14 39.80 -9.98
CA ASP A 404 -42.09 41.22 -9.54
C ASP A 404 -42.16 41.38 -8.00
N SER A 405 -41.65 42.52 -7.51
CA SER A 405 -41.79 43.13 -6.16
C SER A 405 -40.74 42.86 -5.07
N ASP A 406 -40.24 43.98 -4.56
CA ASP A 406 -39.21 44.24 -3.56
C ASP A 406 -39.32 43.47 -2.23
N GLU A 407 -38.24 42.80 -1.80
CA GLU A 407 -37.72 42.86 -0.41
C GLU A 407 -36.29 42.28 -0.30
N HIS A 408 -35.50 42.75 0.68
CA HIS A 408 -34.04 42.66 0.81
C HIS A 408 -33.41 41.23 0.89
N PRO A 409 -32.10 41.07 0.55
CA PRO A 409 -31.44 39.77 0.44
C PRO A 409 -30.88 39.27 1.78
N GLY A 410 -31.26 38.06 2.20
CA GLY A 410 -30.78 37.42 3.43
C GLY A 410 -30.37 35.96 3.23
N GLU A 411 -29.11 35.67 3.58
CA GLU A 411 -28.58 34.37 4.03
C GLU A 411 -28.15 33.28 3.02
N CYS A 412 -28.78 33.08 1.85
CA CYS A 412 -28.34 31.99 0.94
C CYS A 412 -27.14 32.32 0.02
N SER A 413 -26.85 33.60 -0.24
CA SER A 413 -25.71 34.01 -1.09
C SER A 413 -24.34 33.80 -0.41
N CYS A 414 -24.30 33.75 0.93
CA CYS A 414 -23.08 33.57 1.70
C CYS A 414 -22.48 32.15 1.61
N PHE A 415 -23.31 31.10 1.45
CA PHE A 415 -22.81 29.73 1.38
C PHE A 415 -22.17 29.42 0.01
N GLY A 416 -22.78 29.90 -1.08
CA GLY A 416 -22.23 29.80 -2.43
C GLY A 416 -20.91 30.57 -2.59
N SER A 417 -20.83 31.78 -2.01
CA SER A 417 -19.62 32.60 -2.06
C SER A 417 -18.51 32.13 -1.10
N ALA A 418 -18.84 31.46 0.02
CA ALA A 418 -17.87 30.77 0.88
C ALA A 418 -17.30 29.51 0.20
N LEU A 419 -18.15 28.70 -0.44
CA LEU A 419 -17.73 27.52 -1.21
C LEU A 419 -16.86 27.88 -2.42
N ASP A 420 -17.17 28.98 -3.12
CA ASP A 420 -16.33 29.48 -4.21
C ASP A 420 -14.98 30.03 -3.74
N ARG A 421 -14.91 30.52 -2.50
CA ARG A 421 -13.65 30.96 -1.88
C ARG A 421 -12.79 29.77 -1.48
N VAL A 422 -13.40 28.70 -0.98
CA VAL A 422 -12.71 27.43 -0.66
C VAL A 422 -12.24 26.72 -1.95
N SER A 423 -13.10 26.63 -2.97
CA SER A 423 -12.77 26.01 -4.27
C SER A 423 -11.58 26.70 -4.94
N ARG A 424 -11.60 28.04 -5.02
CA ARG A 424 -10.45 28.81 -5.56
C ARG A 424 -9.18 28.63 -4.74
N LYS A 425 -9.28 28.64 -3.40
CA LYS A 425 -8.10 28.44 -2.53
C LYS A 425 -7.46 27.06 -2.72
N THR A 426 -8.28 26.04 -2.97
CA THR A 426 -7.82 24.65 -3.19
C THR A 426 -7.18 24.49 -4.58
N GLU A 427 -7.73 25.16 -5.60
CA GLU A 427 -7.14 25.20 -6.95
C GLU A 427 -5.79 25.91 -6.97
N THR A 428 -5.65 27.04 -6.26
CA THR A 428 -4.38 27.76 -6.13
C THR A 428 -3.32 26.91 -5.40
N GLU A 429 -3.70 26.20 -4.33
CA GLU A 429 -2.80 25.28 -3.61
C GLU A 429 -2.38 24.06 -4.45
N SER A 430 -3.27 23.55 -5.33
CA SER A 430 -2.94 22.45 -6.25
C SER A 430 -1.99 22.90 -7.36
N GLN A 431 -2.19 24.10 -7.92
CA GLN A 431 -1.25 24.70 -8.88
C GLN A 431 0.10 25.05 -8.25
N GLU A 432 0.14 25.56 -7.02
CA GLU A 432 1.39 25.81 -6.30
C GLU A 432 2.13 24.51 -5.97
N LYS A 433 1.42 23.42 -5.64
CA LYS A 433 2.04 22.10 -5.46
C LYS A 433 2.70 21.60 -6.75
N GLN A 434 2.04 21.73 -7.90
CA GLN A 434 2.64 21.39 -9.20
C GLN A 434 3.87 22.24 -9.52
N LEU A 435 3.84 23.55 -9.18
CA LEU A 435 4.97 24.45 -9.39
C LEU A 435 6.16 24.18 -8.44
N PHE A 436 5.88 23.77 -7.20
CA PHE A 436 6.89 23.47 -6.17
C PHE A 436 7.52 22.08 -6.36
N GLU A 437 6.77 21.15 -6.93
CA GLU A 437 7.21 19.82 -7.36
C GLU A 437 8.18 19.91 -8.55
N TYR A 438 7.91 20.80 -9.52
CA TYR A 438 8.84 21.09 -10.61
C TYR A 438 10.17 21.70 -10.13
N ARG A 439 10.15 22.46 -9.02
CA ARG A 439 11.31 23.23 -8.53
C ARG A 439 12.20 22.46 -7.54
N ARG A 440 11.80 21.27 -7.04
CA ARG A 440 12.51 20.52 -5.97
C ARG A 440 13.26 19.26 -6.41
N VAL A 441 13.37 18.96 -7.71
CA VAL A 441 14.20 17.84 -8.19
C VAL A 441 15.67 18.13 -7.83
N PRO A 442 16.32 17.35 -6.95
CA PRO A 442 17.73 17.53 -6.67
C PRO A 442 18.55 17.06 -7.88
N LYS A 443 19.48 17.89 -8.34
CA LYS A 443 20.46 17.53 -9.38
C LYS A 443 21.47 16.53 -8.80
N SER A 444 21.10 15.26 -8.71
CA SER A 444 21.98 14.17 -8.28
C SER A 444 22.91 13.76 -9.41
N ARG A 445 24.21 13.94 -9.20
CA ARG A 445 25.30 13.49 -10.07
C ARG A 445 25.27 11.97 -10.25
N GLY A 446 25.46 11.53 -11.49
CA GLY A 446 26.17 10.27 -11.79
C GLY A 446 25.32 9.04 -12.11
N VAL A 447 24.43 9.12 -13.10
CA VAL A 447 24.05 7.99 -13.98
C VAL A 447 23.84 8.58 -15.37
N SER A 448 24.37 7.95 -16.43
CA SER A 448 24.32 8.43 -17.81
C SER A 448 22.92 8.86 -18.25
N GLU A 449 22.77 10.17 -18.38
CA GLU A 449 21.56 10.92 -18.68
C GLU A 449 21.14 10.64 -20.13
N MET A 450 19.96 10.04 -20.36
CA MET A 450 19.19 10.36 -21.57
C MET A 450 18.62 11.75 -21.33
N SER A 451 19.39 12.77 -21.68
CA SER A 451 18.99 14.16 -21.62
C SER A 451 17.70 14.37 -22.40
N ALA A 452 16.71 15.01 -21.77
CA ALA A 452 15.50 15.42 -22.47
C ALA A 452 15.87 16.31 -23.67
N PRO A 453 15.37 16.03 -24.89
CA PRO A 453 15.80 16.74 -26.08
C PRO A 453 15.50 18.23 -25.97
N SER A 454 16.50 19.05 -26.30
CA SER A 454 16.43 20.50 -26.35
C SER A 454 15.38 20.99 -27.34
N MET A 455 14.94 22.24 -27.21
CA MET A 455 13.94 22.82 -28.12
C MET A 455 14.36 22.74 -29.60
N LYS A 456 15.67 22.88 -29.86
CA LYS A 456 16.26 22.74 -31.20
C LYS A 456 16.18 21.29 -31.73
N GLU A 457 16.48 20.31 -30.89
CA GLU A 457 16.39 18.88 -31.25
C GLU A 457 14.95 18.43 -31.47
N ARG A 458 14.00 18.94 -30.66
CA ARG A 458 12.56 18.69 -30.87
C ARG A 458 12.09 19.22 -32.21
N LYS A 459 12.51 20.44 -32.57
CA LYS A 459 12.17 21.05 -33.86
C LYS A 459 12.75 20.27 -35.04
N ALA A 460 13.98 19.78 -34.91
CA ALA A 460 14.60 18.91 -35.92
C ALA A 460 13.86 17.58 -36.07
N CYS A 461 13.49 16.93 -34.96
CA CYS A 461 12.71 15.70 -34.94
C CYS A 461 11.33 15.88 -35.60
N TRP A 462 10.58 16.92 -35.24
CA TRP A 462 9.27 17.19 -35.85
C TRP A 462 9.39 17.51 -37.34
N GLY A 463 10.42 18.26 -37.76
CA GLY A 463 10.69 18.51 -39.16
C GLY A 463 10.98 17.24 -39.96
N ALA A 464 11.83 16.34 -39.44
CA ALA A 464 12.12 15.06 -40.09
C ALA A 464 10.88 14.14 -40.15
N ARG A 465 10.04 14.15 -39.11
CA ARG A 465 8.77 13.44 -39.07
C ARG A 465 7.82 13.92 -40.17
N ASP A 466 7.63 15.23 -40.28
CA ASP A 466 6.65 15.81 -41.19
C ASP A 466 7.04 15.57 -42.66
N ILE A 467 8.35 15.62 -42.98
CA ILE A 467 8.88 15.27 -44.31
C ILE A 467 8.67 13.78 -44.62
N TYR A 468 8.94 12.90 -43.66
CA TYR A 468 8.70 11.46 -43.81
C TYR A 468 7.21 11.15 -43.98
N TRP A 469 6.34 11.84 -43.23
CA TRP A 469 4.90 11.64 -43.33
C TRP A 469 4.35 12.09 -44.68
N LYS A 470 4.78 13.25 -45.15
CA LYS A 470 4.43 13.74 -46.49
C LYS A 470 4.83 12.76 -47.60
N CYS A 471 6.04 12.18 -47.53
CA CYS A 471 6.48 11.17 -48.49
C CYS A 471 5.54 9.95 -48.52
N LEU A 472 5.12 9.48 -47.35
CA LEU A 472 4.22 8.34 -47.21
C LEU A 472 2.78 8.64 -47.66
N ASP A 473 2.31 9.87 -47.48
CA ASP A 473 0.98 10.27 -48.00
C ASP A 473 0.99 10.38 -49.53
N GLU A 474 2.10 10.82 -50.12
CA GLU A 474 2.30 10.90 -51.59
C GLU A 474 2.52 9.51 -52.23
N ASN A 475 3.03 8.52 -51.48
CA ASN A 475 3.42 7.20 -51.98
C ASN A 475 2.65 6.06 -51.29
N MET A 476 1.31 6.15 -51.22
CA MET A 476 0.43 5.22 -50.49
C MET A 476 0.62 3.71 -50.74
N LYS A 477 1.22 3.29 -51.87
CA LYS A 477 1.39 1.88 -52.25
C LYS A 477 2.83 1.36 -52.13
N ASP A 478 3.82 2.23 -51.99
CA ASP A 478 5.24 1.86 -52.12
C ASP A 478 6.10 2.57 -51.05
N THR A 479 5.94 2.12 -49.81
CA THR A 479 6.59 2.67 -48.62
C THR A 479 8.11 2.55 -48.64
N SER A 480 8.65 1.67 -49.50
CA SER A 480 10.09 1.45 -49.71
C SER A 480 10.83 2.70 -50.20
N LYS A 481 10.14 3.58 -50.95
CA LYS A 481 10.72 4.84 -51.48
C LYS A 481 11.03 5.85 -50.38
N CYS A 482 10.36 5.74 -49.23
CA CYS A 482 10.54 6.65 -48.10
C CYS A 482 11.57 6.14 -47.07
N ASP A 483 12.27 5.03 -47.34
CA ASP A 483 13.20 4.42 -46.38
C ASP A 483 14.35 5.33 -45.97
N LYS A 484 14.88 6.13 -46.91
CA LYS A 484 15.93 7.12 -46.60
C LYS A 484 15.43 8.20 -45.62
N LEU A 485 14.17 8.59 -45.75
CA LEU A 485 13.53 9.57 -44.86
C LEU A 485 13.14 8.94 -43.52
N ARG A 486 12.78 7.65 -43.51
CA ARG A 486 12.56 6.87 -42.30
C ARG A 486 13.80 6.82 -41.42
N CYS A 487 14.97 6.50 -41.99
CA CYS A 487 16.23 6.50 -41.25
C CYS A 487 16.58 7.89 -40.68
N SER A 488 16.31 8.96 -41.45
CA SER A 488 16.51 10.34 -40.97
C SER A 488 15.61 10.69 -39.78
N PHE A 489 14.34 10.27 -39.84
CA PHE A 489 13.37 10.43 -38.76
C PHE A 489 13.75 9.63 -37.50
N GLU A 490 14.14 8.36 -37.65
CA GLU A 490 14.55 7.48 -36.56
C GLU A 490 15.84 7.93 -35.86
N ASN A 491 16.76 8.55 -36.61
CA ASN A 491 18.01 9.10 -36.07
C ASN A 491 17.84 10.48 -35.43
N SER A 492 16.87 11.28 -35.90
CA SER A 492 16.63 12.64 -35.41
C SER A 492 15.71 12.68 -34.18
N CYS A 493 14.98 11.60 -33.91
CA CYS A 493 13.98 11.53 -32.84
C CYS A 493 14.34 10.48 -31.78
N PRO A 494 14.01 10.72 -30.49
CA PRO A 494 14.07 9.67 -29.48
C PRO A 494 13.21 8.47 -29.86
N GLN A 495 13.70 7.25 -29.61
CA GLN A 495 13.03 6.00 -30.00
C GLN A 495 11.60 5.86 -29.41
N GLN A 496 11.37 6.40 -28.21
CA GLN A 496 10.03 6.44 -27.61
C GLN A 496 9.06 7.35 -28.41
N TRP A 497 9.55 8.46 -28.95
CA TRP A 497 8.75 9.39 -29.76
C TRP A 497 8.44 8.82 -31.15
N VAL A 498 9.41 8.13 -31.75
CA VAL A 498 9.21 7.41 -33.03
C VAL A 498 8.04 6.43 -32.90
N LYS A 499 8.05 5.58 -31.85
CA LYS A 499 6.97 4.62 -31.57
C LYS A 499 5.62 5.30 -31.39
N TYR A 500 5.57 6.37 -30.59
CA TYR A 500 4.35 7.14 -30.36
C TYR A 500 3.81 7.78 -31.64
N PHE A 501 4.67 8.41 -32.44
CA PHE A 501 4.27 9.11 -33.66
C PHE A 501 3.74 8.15 -34.73
N ASN A 502 4.41 7.02 -34.97
CA ASN A 502 3.92 6.02 -35.93
C ASN A 502 2.53 5.50 -35.54
N LYS A 503 2.36 5.11 -34.27
CA LYS A 503 1.06 4.64 -33.75
C LYS A 503 -0.05 5.71 -33.85
N ARG A 504 0.31 6.98 -33.60
CA ARG A 504 -0.63 8.10 -33.74
C ARG A 504 -1.06 8.32 -35.19
N ARG A 505 -0.14 8.15 -36.15
CA ARG A 505 -0.46 8.26 -37.57
C ARG A 505 -1.40 7.16 -38.04
N ASP A 506 -1.12 5.90 -37.69
CA ASP A 506 -1.98 4.76 -38.06
C ASP A 506 -3.41 4.97 -37.54
N TYR A 507 -3.53 5.48 -36.32
CA TYR A 507 -4.83 5.85 -35.74
C TYR A 507 -5.52 6.97 -36.53
N LEU A 508 -4.80 8.00 -36.96
CA LEU A 508 -5.37 9.10 -37.74
C LEU A 508 -5.82 8.65 -39.13
N GLN A 509 -5.07 7.75 -39.78
CA GLN A 509 -5.46 7.15 -41.06
C GLN A 509 -6.70 6.25 -40.90
N TYR A 510 -6.73 5.40 -39.87
CA TYR A 510 -7.90 4.59 -39.55
C TYR A 510 -9.14 5.45 -39.27
N LYS A 511 -8.97 6.53 -38.50
CA LYS A 511 -10.05 7.49 -38.22
C LYS A 511 -10.57 8.16 -39.50
N ALA A 512 -9.67 8.59 -40.38
CA ALA A 512 -10.06 9.20 -41.66
C ALA A 512 -10.81 8.21 -42.58
N GLN A 513 -10.44 6.92 -42.58
CA GLN A 513 -11.15 5.86 -43.32
C GLN A 513 -12.55 5.59 -42.76
N MET A 514 -12.70 5.65 -41.43
CA MET A 514 -14.01 5.54 -40.77
C MET A 514 -14.92 6.73 -41.09
N GLU A 515 -14.37 7.94 -41.11
CA GLU A 515 -15.10 9.17 -41.43
C GLU A 515 -15.52 9.26 -42.92
N SER A 516 -14.77 8.63 -43.84
CA SER A 516 -15.11 8.56 -45.27
C SER A 516 -16.08 7.42 -45.64
N GLY A 517 -16.54 6.63 -44.67
CA GLY A 517 -17.56 5.58 -44.87
C GLY A 517 -17.08 4.34 -45.65
N GLN A 518 -15.78 4.18 -45.89
CA GLN A 518 -15.21 3.03 -46.59
C GLN A 518 -14.59 2.05 -45.59
N PHE A 519 -15.40 1.11 -45.08
CA PHE A 519 -14.86 -0.05 -44.36
C PHE A 519 -15.34 -1.35 -45.03
N LEU A 520 -14.41 -2.05 -45.69
CA LEU A 520 -14.50 -3.49 -45.94
C LEU A 520 -13.55 -4.18 -44.94
N PRO A 521 -14.03 -5.09 -44.09
CA PRO A 521 -13.16 -5.82 -43.17
C PRO A 521 -12.20 -6.73 -43.95
N SER A 522 -10.91 -6.66 -43.61
CA SER A 522 -9.90 -7.61 -44.09
C SER A 522 -10.26 -9.03 -43.69
N GLU A 523 -10.31 -9.92 -44.68
CA GLU A 523 -10.44 -11.37 -44.52
C GLU A 523 -9.32 -11.90 -43.61
N LYS A 524 -9.69 -12.67 -42.58
CA LYS A 524 -8.73 -13.38 -41.73
C LYS A 524 -8.15 -14.52 -42.56
N THR A 525 -6.83 -14.52 -42.76
CA THR A 525 -6.13 -15.68 -43.32
C THR A 525 -6.17 -16.80 -42.29
N GLU A 526 -7.11 -17.75 -42.45
CA GLU A 526 -6.97 -19.09 -41.90
C GLU A 526 -5.76 -19.76 -42.56
N LYS A 527 -4.84 -20.27 -41.73
CA LYS A 527 -3.86 -21.27 -42.16
C LYS A 527 -4.02 -22.51 -41.29
N SER A 528 -4.64 -23.51 -41.92
CA SER A 528 -4.30 -24.92 -41.75
C SER A 528 -2.88 -25.21 -42.24
#